data_AF-A0A1G3L253-F1
#
_entry.id   AF-A0A1G3L253-F1
#
_cell.length_a   1.000
_cell.length_b   1.000
_cell.length_c   1.000
_cell.angle_alpha   90.00
_cell.angle_beta   90.00
_cell.angle_gamma   90.00
#
_symmetry.space_group_name_H-M   'P 1'
#
loop_
_entity.id
_entity.type
_entity.pdbx_description
1 polymer ?
#
loop_
_entity_poly.entity_id
_entity_poly.type
_entity_poly.pdbx_seq_one_letter_code
_entity_poly.pdbx_strand_id
1 'polypeptide(L)'
;MIYKLIIFVFLLISIISCKSEYKKMSKNISFEEQYKIFQDLEFKLNEGVTIQDIKRWENDSFLKEPFSLLYVTLGQDIEREPWTHITNKVWYFDTECIVENGDYVNILKRIQIMSNNQLLFINLKDEINIFKKTANVSFVLNNKEYNIKLKVKDDWVDERLFSELVKIISKNNLNGNLTYFNTGDQCCVIGWATEKELNEIRSKTGLKVEWLK
;
A
#
# COMPACT_ATOMS: atom_id res chain seq x y z
N MET A 1 54.95 -36.80 -31.85
CA MET A 1 54.68 -35.43 -32.31
C MET A 1 53.33 -35.43 -33.00
N ILE A 2 52.33 -34.82 -32.37
CA ILE A 2 51.01 -34.35 -32.86
C ILE A 2 50.09 -34.35 -31.62
N TYR A 3 49.85 -33.14 -31.13
CA TYR A 3 49.08 -32.83 -29.93
C TYR A 3 47.59 -33.15 -30.15
N LYS A 4 46.97 -33.94 -29.26
CA LYS A 4 45.52 -34.02 -29.16
C LYS A 4 45.02 -32.83 -28.33
N LEU A 5 44.32 -31.96 -29.04
CA LEU A 5 43.71 -30.71 -28.62
C LEU A 5 42.68 -30.94 -27.50
N ILE A 6 42.93 -30.36 -26.33
CA ILE A 6 41.95 -30.25 -25.24
C ILE A 6 40.99 -29.12 -25.62
N ILE A 7 39.74 -29.46 -25.95
CA ILE A 7 38.67 -28.47 -26.16
C ILE A 7 38.19 -28.01 -24.77
N PHE A 8 38.67 -26.85 -24.35
CA PHE A 8 38.15 -26.11 -23.20
C PHE A 8 36.84 -25.43 -23.63
N VAL A 9 35.70 -25.95 -23.19
CA VAL A 9 34.41 -25.28 -23.33
C VAL A 9 34.33 -24.20 -22.25
N PHE A 10 34.65 -22.96 -22.61
CA PHE A 10 34.34 -21.79 -21.80
C PHE A 10 32.83 -21.55 -21.84
N LEU A 11 32.14 -21.95 -20.79
CA LEU A 11 30.76 -21.58 -20.52
C LEU A 11 30.76 -20.12 -20.03
N LEU A 12 30.70 -19.18 -20.98
CA LEU A 12 30.40 -17.77 -20.71
C LEU A 12 28.95 -17.71 -20.23
N ILE A 13 28.76 -17.75 -18.91
CA ILE A 13 27.52 -17.32 -18.27
C ILE A 13 27.48 -15.80 -18.47
N SER A 14 26.86 -15.38 -19.57
CA SER A 14 26.45 -14.00 -19.75
C SER A 14 25.45 -13.68 -18.64
N ILE A 15 25.91 -12.90 -17.67
CA ILE A 15 25.05 -12.20 -16.73
C ILE A 15 24.10 -11.37 -17.58
N ILE A 16 22.87 -11.87 -17.76
CA ILE A 16 21.75 -11.05 -18.20
C ILE A 16 21.52 -10.07 -17.06
N SER A 17 22.22 -8.94 -17.14
CA SER A 17 21.84 -7.74 -16.41
C SER A 17 20.45 -7.42 -16.91
N CYS A 18 19.44 -7.80 -16.13
CA CYS A 18 18.06 -7.40 -16.32
C CYS A 18 18.01 -5.89 -16.02
N LYS A 19 18.52 -5.08 -16.95
CA LYS A 19 18.16 -3.68 -17.05
C LYS A 19 16.70 -3.70 -17.44
N SER A 20 15.81 -3.53 -16.48
CA SER A 20 14.42 -3.18 -16.77
C SER A 20 14.47 -1.90 -17.60
N GLU A 21 14.22 -2.01 -18.90
CA GLU A 21 13.96 -0.86 -19.74
C GLU A 21 12.71 -0.20 -19.18
N TYR A 22 12.90 0.87 -18.40
CA TYR A 22 11.83 1.77 -18.00
C TYR A 22 11.30 2.44 -19.28
N LYS A 23 10.31 1.80 -19.91
CA LYS A 23 9.59 2.35 -21.05
C LYS A 23 8.88 3.60 -20.56
N LYS A 24 9.37 4.77 -20.98
CA LYS A 24 8.75 6.06 -20.71
C LYS A 24 7.30 6.00 -21.19
N MET A 25 6.36 5.85 -20.27
CA MET A 25 4.95 5.67 -20.62
C MET A 25 4.41 6.90 -21.35
N SER A 26 3.59 6.63 -22.37
CA SER A 26 2.93 7.63 -23.19
C SER A 26 2.11 8.57 -22.30
N LYS A 27 2.26 9.89 -22.50
CA LYS A 27 1.47 10.93 -21.82
C LYS A 27 -0.03 10.90 -22.17
N ASN A 28 -0.46 10.00 -23.07
CA ASN A 28 -1.83 9.93 -23.59
C ASN A 28 -2.43 8.55 -23.33
N ILE A 29 -2.37 8.05 -22.09
CA ILE A 29 -3.06 6.81 -21.72
C ILE A 29 -4.46 7.13 -21.21
N SER A 30 -5.48 6.52 -21.82
CA SER A 30 -6.88 6.72 -21.43
C SER A 30 -7.18 6.20 -20.03
N PHE A 31 -8.27 6.67 -19.42
CA PHE A 31 -8.74 6.13 -18.14
C PHE A 31 -8.96 4.61 -18.22
N GLU A 32 -9.58 4.12 -19.30
CA GLU A 32 -9.88 2.71 -19.49
C GLU A 32 -8.61 1.86 -19.51
N GLU A 33 -7.55 2.33 -20.17
CA GLU A 33 -6.25 1.65 -20.19
C GLU A 33 -5.57 1.69 -18.82
N GLN A 34 -5.58 2.84 -18.14
CA GLN A 34 -5.05 2.96 -16.77
C GLN A 34 -5.78 2.00 -15.81
N TYR A 35 -7.11 1.98 -15.88
CA TYR A 35 -7.94 1.12 -15.06
C TYR A 35 -7.72 -0.35 -15.37
N LYS A 36 -7.58 -0.73 -16.64
CA LYS A 36 -7.23 -2.09 -17.05
C LYS A 36 -5.89 -2.54 -16.47
N ILE A 37 -4.89 -1.65 -16.43
CA ILE A 37 -3.59 -1.94 -15.80
C ILE A 37 -3.76 -2.20 -14.31
N PHE A 38 -4.57 -1.41 -13.60
CA PHE A 38 -4.86 -1.66 -12.18
C PHE A 38 -5.64 -2.96 -11.95
N GLN A 39 -6.57 -3.32 -12.84
CA GLN A 39 -7.24 -4.62 -12.79
C GLN A 39 -6.23 -5.78 -12.97
N ASP A 40 -5.26 -5.63 -13.87
CA ASP A 40 -4.18 -6.60 -14.08
C ASP A 40 -3.14 -6.63 -12.94
N LEU A 41 -3.20 -5.66 -12.04
CA LEU A 41 -2.49 -5.61 -10.76
C LEU A 41 -3.40 -6.05 -9.59
N GLU A 42 -4.56 -6.63 -9.89
CA GLU A 42 -5.55 -7.15 -8.94
C GLU A 42 -6.22 -6.09 -8.04
N PHE A 43 -6.28 -4.83 -8.47
CA PHE A 43 -7.11 -3.81 -7.82
C PHE A 43 -8.57 -4.07 -8.19
N LYS A 44 -9.20 -4.95 -7.41
CA LYS A 44 -10.62 -5.31 -7.57
C LYS A 44 -11.50 -4.32 -6.84
N LEU A 45 -12.62 -3.97 -7.45
CA LEU A 45 -13.66 -3.19 -6.79
C LEU A 45 -14.34 -4.05 -5.72
N ASN A 46 -14.62 -3.44 -4.57
CA ASN A 46 -15.42 -4.08 -3.55
C ASN A 46 -16.89 -4.22 -3.99
N GLU A 47 -17.62 -5.09 -3.31
CA GLU A 47 -19.04 -5.30 -3.58
C GLU A 47 -19.84 -3.99 -3.49
N GLY A 48 -20.72 -3.74 -4.46
CA GLY A 48 -21.52 -2.51 -4.53
C GLY A 48 -20.79 -1.28 -5.08
N VAL A 49 -19.48 -1.36 -5.32
CA VAL A 49 -18.69 -0.30 -5.98
C VAL A 49 -18.70 -0.49 -7.49
N THR A 50 -18.93 0.59 -8.22
CA THR A 50 -18.99 0.62 -9.68
C THR A 50 -17.94 1.56 -10.26
N ILE A 51 -17.73 1.46 -11.57
CA ILE A 51 -16.80 2.37 -12.27
C ILE A 51 -17.26 3.83 -12.24
N GLN A 52 -18.57 4.10 -12.07
CA GLN A 52 -19.09 5.46 -11.95
C GLN A 52 -18.65 6.12 -10.64
N ASP A 53 -18.46 5.33 -9.59
CA ASP A 53 -17.94 5.84 -8.31
C ASP A 53 -16.47 6.31 -8.42
N ILE A 54 -15.74 5.85 -9.46
CA ILE A 54 -14.35 6.22 -9.76
C ILE A 54 -14.30 7.36 -10.78
N LYS A 55 -15.19 7.34 -11.78
CA LYS A 55 -15.32 8.37 -12.84
C LYS A 55 -16.03 9.65 -12.37
N ARG A 56 -15.89 10.01 -11.08
CA ARG A 56 -16.40 11.26 -10.53
C ARG A 56 -15.57 12.48 -10.90
N TRP A 57 -14.32 12.28 -11.32
CA TRP A 57 -13.44 13.32 -11.82
C TRP A 57 -13.70 13.62 -13.29
N GLU A 58 -13.43 14.85 -13.73
CA GLU A 58 -13.43 15.19 -15.16
C GLU A 58 -12.47 14.26 -15.93
N ASN A 59 -12.89 13.75 -17.09
CA ASN A 59 -12.13 12.78 -17.87
C ASN A 59 -10.68 13.23 -18.15
N ASP A 60 -10.48 14.53 -18.35
CA ASP A 60 -9.16 15.12 -18.63
C ASP A 60 -8.22 15.10 -17.42
N SER A 61 -8.74 14.98 -16.19
CA SER A 61 -7.91 14.93 -14.97
C SER A 61 -7.03 13.68 -14.94
N PHE A 62 -7.56 12.54 -15.37
CA PHE A 62 -6.79 11.30 -15.48
C PHE A 62 -5.73 11.33 -16.59
N LEU A 63 -5.87 12.21 -17.58
CA LEU A 63 -4.85 12.43 -18.61
C LEU A 63 -3.71 13.33 -18.11
N LYS A 64 -4.04 14.32 -17.28
CA LYS A 64 -3.06 15.25 -16.69
C LYS A 64 -2.16 14.56 -15.66
N GLU A 65 -2.75 13.66 -14.88
CA GLU A 65 -2.08 12.93 -13.80
C GLU A 65 -2.28 11.41 -13.95
N PRO A 66 -1.67 10.81 -14.99
CA PRO A 66 -1.89 9.41 -15.28
C PRO A 66 -1.38 8.54 -14.14
N PHE A 67 -2.18 7.53 -13.77
CA PHE A 67 -2.01 6.61 -12.66
C PHE A 67 -2.06 7.20 -11.27
N SER A 68 -1.48 8.38 -11.00
CA SER A 68 -1.47 8.93 -9.64
C SER A 68 -2.88 9.27 -9.17
N LEU A 69 -3.67 9.97 -9.99
CA LEU A 69 -5.06 10.29 -9.64
C LEU A 69 -5.90 9.04 -9.46
N LEU A 70 -5.74 8.04 -10.34
CA LEU A 70 -6.47 6.79 -10.25
C LEU A 70 -6.03 5.96 -9.04
N TYR A 71 -4.74 5.92 -8.71
CA TYR A 71 -4.24 5.21 -7.52
C TYR A 71 -4.76 5.82 -6.23
N VAL A 72 -4.78 7.17 -6.14
CA VAL A 72 -5.39 7.90 -5.05
C VAL A 72 -6.88 7.60 -4.96
N THR A 73 -7.60 7.70 -6.09
CA THR A 73 -9.05 7.44 -6.14
C THR A 73 -9.37 6.00 -5.71
N LEU A 74 -8.59 5.01 -6.14
CA LEU A 74 -8.77 3.61 -5.73
C LEU A 74 -8.60 3.41 -4.22
N GLY A 75 -7.81 4.26 -3.54
CA GLY A 75 -7.65 4.24 -2.09
C GLY A 75 -8.80 4.87 -1.31
N GLN A 76 -9.70 5.59 -1.97
CA GLN A 76 -10.78 6.34 -1.32
C GLN A 76 -12.04 5.49 -1.11
N ASP A 77 -12.99 6.10 -0.40
CA ASP A 77 -14.36 5.61 -0.29
C ASP A 77 -15.21 6.19 -1.42
N ILE A 78 -16.27 5.47 -1.76
CA ILE A 78 -17.33 6.01 -2.63
C ILE A 78 -18.03 7.17 -1.91
N GLU A 79 -18.43 8.20 -2.67
CA GLU A 79 -19.10 9.41 -2.13
C GLU A 79 -20.62 9.23 -1.99
N ARG A 80 -21.02 8.09 -1.42
CA ARG A 80 -22.42 7.75 -1.13
C ARG A 80 -22.48 6.65 -0.09
N GLU A 81 -23.59 6.58 0.64
CA GLU A 81 -23.85 5.47 1.56
C GLU A 81 -23.69 4.09 0.87
N PRO A 82 -23.06 3.09 1.52
CA PRO A 82 -22.57 3.10 2.90
C PRO A 82 -21.08 3.50 3.04
N TRP A 83 -20.57 4.35 2.14
CA TRP A 83 -19.17 4.83 2.13
C TRP A 83 -18.15 3.69 2.01
N THR A 84 -18.46 2.74 1.15
CA THR A 84 -17.61 1.56 0.90
C THR A 84 -16.27 1.96 0.31
N HIS A 85 -15.18 1.43 0.88
CA HIS A 85 -13.84 1.50 0.27
C HIS A 85 -13.88 0.99 -1.18
N ILE A 86 -13.27 1.73 -2.11
CA ILE A 86 -13.29 1.37 -3.54
C ILE A 86 -12.58 0.04 -3.79
N THR A 87 -11.42 -0.18 -3.17
CA THR A 87 -10.74 -1.47 -3.16
C THR A 87 -10.20 -1.80 -1.76
N ASN A 88 -9.80 -3.06 -1.57
CA ASN A 88 -9.04 -3.48 -0.40
C ASN A 88 -7.53 -3.52 -0.64
N LYS A 89 -7.00 -3.18 -1.82
CA LYS A 89 -5.53 -3.22 -2.05
C LYS A 89 -4.79 -2.03 -1.43
N VAL A 90 -5.43 -0.87 -1.37
CA VAL A 90 -4.83 0.40 -0.92
C VAL A 90 -5.84 1.25 -0.17
N TRP A 91 -5.35 2.25 0.54
CA TRP A 91 -6.13 3.17 1.35
C TRP A 91 -5.54 4.57 1.26
N TYR A 92 -6.36 5.52 0.81
CA TYR A 92 -6.07 6.95 0.92
C TYR A 92 -6.29 7.35 2.37
N PHE A 93 -5.19 7.60 3.05
CA PHE A 93 -5.11 7.79 4.48
C PHE A 93 -4.91 9.27 4.80
N ASP A 94 -5.88 9.84 5.50
CA ASP A 94 -5.77 11.15 6.13
C ASP A 94 -5.04 11.00 7.47
N THR A 95 -4.04 11.85 7.71
CA THR A 95 -3.27 11.82 8.95
C THR A 95 -3.97 12.53 10.10
N GLU A 96 -4.97 13.36 9.83
CA GLU A 96 -5.84 14.04 10.82
C GLU A 96 -7.06 13.15 11.17
N CYS A 97 -6.80 12.01 11.82
CA CYS A 97 -7.81 10.96 12.04
C CYS A 97 -7.94 10.43 13.48
N ILE A 98 -7.37 11.10 14.49
CA ILE A 98 -7.38 10.65 15.89
C ILE A 98 -8.18 11.59 16.78
N VAL A 99 -9.43 11.24 17.06
CA VAL A 99 -10.37 12.04 17.86
C VAL A 99 -10.84 11.29 19.10
N GLU A 100 -11.04 9.98 19.03
CA GLU A 100 -11.59 9.19 20.12
C GLU A 100 -11.13 7.72 20.15
N ASN A 101 -11.50 7.00 21.21
CA ASN A 101 -11.25 5.56 21.30
C ASN A 101 -11.89 4.85 20.10
N GLY A 102 -11.14 3.96 19.47
CA GLY A 102 -11.55 3.21 18.28
C GLY A 102 -10.80 3.65 17.03
N ASP A 103 -10.20 4.84 16.98
CA ASP A 103 -9.56 5.33 15.77
C ASP A 103 -8.30 4.53 15.39
N TYR A 104 -7.45 4.21 16.37
CA TYR A 104 -6.32 3.32 16.12
C TYR A 104 -6.76 1.90 15.82
N VAL A 105 -7.87 1.45 16.40
CA VAL A 105 -8.49 0.16 16.09
C VAL A 105 -8.94 0.12 14.63
N ASN A 106 -9.56 1.19 14.13
CA ASN A 106 -10.02 1.30 12.76
C ASN A 106 -8.86 1.29 11.76
N ILE A 107 -7.76 2.01 12.06
CA ILE A 107 -6.51 1.95 11.28
C ILE A 107 -6.00 0.51 11.16
N LEU A 108 -5.88 -0.21 12.28
CA LEU A 108 -5.35 -1.58 12.28
C LEU A 108 -6.28 -2.58 11.60
N LYS A 109 -7.60 -2.43 11.76
CA LYS A 109 -8.59 -3.23 11.01
C LYS A 109 -8.47 -2.99 9.50
N ARG A 110 -8.27 -1.74 9.08
CA ARG A 110 -8.06 -1.42 7.66
C ARG A 110 -6.80 -2.10 7.13
N ILE A 111 -5.69 -2.05 7.87
CA ILE A 111 -4.44 -2.75 7.52
C ILE A 111 -4.65 -4.28 7.44
N GLN A 112 -5.38 -4.86 8.39
CA GLN A 112 -5.71 -6.29 8.38
C GLN A 112 -6.46 -6.67 7.10
N ILE A 113 -7.48 -5.89 6.71
CA ILE A 113 -8.24 -6.09 5.47
C ILE A 113 -7.31 -5.99 4.25
N MET A 114 -6.46 -4.95 4.19
CA MET A 114 -5.52 -4.76 3.07
C MET A 114 -4.51 -5.90 2.94
N SER A 115 -4.08 -6.46 4.06
CA SER A 115 -3.18 -7.61 4.10
C SER A 115 -3.86 -8.94 3.73
N ASN A 116 -5.15 -8.93 3.36
CA ASN A 116 -5.97 -10.12 3.19
C ASN A 116 -5.89 -11.06 4.42
N ASN A 117 -5.99 -10.47 5.61
CA ASN A 117 -5.87 -11.13 6.92
C ASN A 117 -4.53 -11.84 7.19
N GLN A 118 -3.45 -11.55 6.45
CA GLN A 118 -2.10 -11.99 6.85
C GLN A 118 -1.68 -11.37 8.19
N LEU A 119 -2.16 -10.16 8.48
CA LEU A 119 -2.08 -9.52 9.79
C LEU A 119 -3.41 -9.68 10.53
N LEU A 120 -3.57 -10.81 11.23
CA LEU A 120 -4.76 -11.05 12.05
C LEU A 120 -4.55 -10.49 13.46
N PHE A 121 -5.11 -9.30 13.71
CA PHE A 121 -5.08 -8.67 15.03
C PHE A 121 -6.24 -9.19 15.89
N ILE A 122 -5.93 -9.82 17.01
CA ILE A 122 -6.88 -10.37 17.98
C ILE A 122 -6.87 -9.51 19.25
N ASN A 123 -7.99 -9.42 19.97
CA ASN A 123 -8.11 -8.60 21.19
C ASN A 123 -7.63 -7.15 20.99
N LEU A 124 -7.84 -6.63 19.78
CA LEU A 124 -7.43 -5.28 19.39
C LEU A 124 -8.26 -4.23 20.15
N LYS A 125 -7.56 -3.36 20.86
CA LYS A 125 -8.13 -2.23 21.62
C LYS A 125 -7.18 -1.04 21.63
N ASP A 126 -7.73 0.15 21.77
CA ASP A 126 -7.01 1.37 22.05
C ASP A 126 -7.61 2.13 23.24
N GLU A 127 -6.78 2.99 23.83
CA GLU A 127 -7.17 3.92 24.87
C GLU A 127 -6.51 5.27 24.55
N ILE A 128 -7.33 6.29 24.29
CA ILE A 128 -6.91 7.63 23.93
C ILE A 128 -7.28 8.58 25.07
N ASN A 129 -6.28 9.32 25.55
CA ASN A 129 -6.47 10.35 26.56
C ASN A 129 -5.96 11.69 26.03
N ILE A 130 -6.89 12.48 25.47
CA ILE A 130 -6.62 13.80 24.90
C ILE A 130 -6.03 14.75 25.95
N PHE A 131 -6.57 14.74 27.17
CA PHE A 131 -6.09 15.61 28.26
C PHE A 131 -4.64 15.31 28.66
N LYS A 132 -4.27 14.03 28.73
CA LYS A 132 -2.91 13.58 29.05
C LYS A 132 -1.99 13.54 27.83
N LYS A 133 -2.52 13.77 26.62
CA LYS A 133 -1.82 13.67 25.34
C LYS A 133 -1.16 12.30 25.10
N THR A 134 -1.81 11.24 25.55
CA THR A 134 -1.29 9.86 25.45
C THR A 134 -2.32 8.96 24.81
N ALA A 135 -1.86 8.05 23.98
CA ALA A 135 -2.66 6.93 23.49
C ALA A 135 -1.91 5.62 23.70
N ASN A 136 -2.66 4.52 23.79
CA ASN A 136 -2.09 3.19 23.86
C ASN A 136 -2.90 2.25 22.98
N VAL A 137 -2.22 1.45 22.17
CA VAL A 137 -2.84 0.43 21.32
C VAL A 137 -2.31 -0.92 21.73
N SER A 138 -3.20 -1.91 21.89
CA SER A 138 -2.79 -3.27 22.21
C SER A 138 -3.57 -4.31 21.43
N PHE A 139 -2.90 -5.40 21.10
CA PHE A 139 -3.46 -6.50 20.31
C PHE A 139 -2.60 -7.76 20.49
N VAL A 140 -3.13 -8.88 20.03
CA VAL A 140 -2.43 -10.15 19.87
C VAL A 140 -2.23 -10.39 18.37
N LEU A 141 -1.01 -10.75 17.98
CA LEU A 141 -0.67 -11.20 16.63
C LEU A 141 0.23 -12.43 16.74
N ASN A 142 -0.13 -13.52 16.05
CA ASN A 142 0.63 -14.79 16.09
C ASN A 142 0.94 -15.26 17.53
N ASN A 143 -0.08 -15.22 18.41
CA ASN A 143 0.01 -15.60 19.82
C ASN A 143 0.99 -14.76 20.66
N LYS A 144 1.37 -13.57 20.19
CA LYS A 144 2.19 -12.60 20.95
C LYS A 144 1.40 -11.35 21.23
N GLU A 145 1.50 -10.87 22.47
CA GLU A 145 0.89 -9.61 22.89
C GLU A 145 1.79 -8.43 22.51
N TYR A 146 1.17 -7.39 21.99
CA TYR A 146 1.80 -6.13 21.65
C TYR A 146 1.09 -4.98 22.35
N ASN A 147 1.87 -4.00 22.80
CA ASN A 147 1.39 -2.78 23.43
C ASN A 147 2.27 -1.62 22.92
N ILE A 148 1.64 -0.71 22.15
CA ILE A 148 2.30 0.42 21.50
C ILE A 148 1.84 1.70 22.22
N LYS A 149 2.81 2.40 22.82
CA LYS A 149 2.57 3.68 23.50
C LYS A 149 2.75 4.83 22.53
N LEU A 150 1.68 5.56 22.31
CA LEU A 150 1.55 6.67 21.36
C LEU A 150 1.30 8.00 22.09
N LYS A 151 1.43 9.10 21.37
CA LYS A 151 1.14 10.46 21.80
C LYS A 151 -0.08 10.94 21.03
N VAL A 152 -0.86 11.80 21.65
CA VAL A 152 -1.94 12.51 20.98
C VAL A 152 -1.45 13.93 20.73
N LYS A 153 -1.51 14.36 19.48
CA LYS A 153 -1.20 15.73 19.06
C LYS A 153 -2.36 16.22 18.21
N ASP A 154 -3.27 16.94 18.86
CA ASP A 154 -4.54 17.37 18.26
C ASP A 154 -5.26 16.15 17.68
N ASP A 155 -5.62 16.17 16.41
CA ASP A 155 -6.24 15.06 15.66
C ASP A 155 -5.25 14.22 14.84
N TRP A 156 -3.94 14.46 14.98
CA TRP A 156 -2.93 13.78 14.17
C TRP A 156 -2.61 12.38 14.67
N VAL A 157 -2.50 11.44 13.74
CA VAL A 157 -1.94 10.11 13.99
C VAL A 157 -0.48 10.19 14.42
N ASP A 158 -0.12 9.38 15.41
CA ASP A 158 1.28 9.20 15.79
C ASP A 158 1.95 8.19 14.84
N GLU A 159 2.94 8.65 14.07
CA GLU A 159 3.67 7.85 13.08
C GLU A 159 4.38 6.63 13.68
N ARG A 160 4.58 6.64 15.01
CA ARG A 160 5.14 5.48 15.73
C ARG A 160 4.28 4.24 15.62
N LEU A 161 2.96 4.37 15.40
CA LEU A 161 2.10 3.23 15.10
C LEU A 161 2.66 2.43 13.92
N PHE A 162 2.95 3.12 12.82
CA PHE A 162 3.39 2.48 11.58
C PHE A 162 4.80 1.94 11.67
N SER A 163 5.74 2.69 12.26
CA SER A 163 7.11 2.20 12.41
C SER A 163 7.20 0.99 13.36
N GLU A 164 6.37 0.91 14.40
CA GLU A 164 6.27 -0.30 15.22
C GLU A 164 5.63 -1.46 14.45
N LEU A 165 4.59 -1.22 13.65
CA LEU A 165 4.02 -2.26 12.78
C LEU A 165 5.05 -2.84 11.81
N VAL A 166 5.86 -2.02 11.16
CA VAL A 166 6.94 -2.48 10.25
C VAL A 166 7.93 -3.39 10.99
N LYS A 167 8.31 -3.03 12.23
CA LYS A 167 9.15 -3.88 13.10
C LYS A 167 8.46 -5.19 13.49
N ILE A 168 7.15 -5.17 13.69
CA ILE A 168 6.36 -6.37 14.02
C ILE A 168 6.25 -7.28 12.80
N ILE A 169 5.95 -6.74 11.62
CA ILE A 169 5.83 -7.47 10.35
C ILE A 169 7.14 -8.18 10.01
N SER A 170 8.26 -7.45 10.06
CA SER A 170 9.59 -8.01 9.78
C SER A 170 9.98 -9.16 10.71
N LYS A 171 9.53 -9.16 11.97
CA LYS A 171 9.77 -10.27 12.93
C LYS A 171 8.89 -11.49 12.68
N ASN A 172 7.80 -11.35 11.94
CA ASN A 172 6.82 -12.41 11.71
C ASN A 172 6.98 -13.10 10.34
N ASN A 173 8.02 -12.76 9.56
CA ASN A 173 8.35 -13.37 8.26
C ASN A 173 7.15 -13.49 7.31
N LEU A 174 6.32 -12.45 7.28
CA LEU A 174 5.20 -12.38 6.34
C LEU A 174 5.71 -12.12 4.92
N ASN A 175 4.98 -12.61 3.92
CA ASN A 175 5.36 -12.48 2.51
C ASN A 175 5.15 -11.05 1.96
N GLY A 176 4.40 -10.21 2.66
CA GLY A 176 4.10 -8.83 2.28
C GLY A 176 4.50 -7.83 3.34
N ASN A 177 4.47 -6.55 2.97
CA ASN A 177 4.73 -5.43 3.86
C ASN A 177 3.90 -4.21 3.46
N LEU A 178 3.85 -3.22 4.35
CA LEU A 178 3.17 -1.96 4.11
C LEU A 178 3.93 -1.11 3.07
N THR A 179 3.17 -0.53 2.16
CA THR A 179 3.66 0.43 1.16
C THR A 179 3.13 1.81 1.43
N TYR A 180 3.82 2.82 0.92
CA TYR A 180 3.51 4.23 1.04
C TYR A 180 3.65 4.93 -0.32
N PHE A 181 2.71 5.80 -0.64
CA PHE A 181 2.79 6.71 -1.77
C PHE A 181 2.46 8.12 -1.29
N ASN A 182 3.40 9.03 -1.48
CA ASN A 182 3.26 10.43 -1.09
C ASN A 182 2.35 11.17 -2.08
N THR A 183 1.28 11.78 -1.58
CA THR A 183 0.35 12.60 -2.37
C THR A 183 0.76 14.06 -2.44
N GLY A 184 1.78 14.47 -1.70
CA GLY A 184 2.32 15.83 -1.68
C GLY A 184 1.64 16.77 -0.68
N ASP A 185 0.70 16.25 0.11
CA ASP A 185 -0.09 16.95 1.13
C ASP A 185 -0.02 16.19 2.47
N GLN A 186 -0.98 16.44 3.37
CA GLN A 186 -1.09 15.77 4.66
C GLN A 186 -1.61 14.32 4.55
N CYS A 187 -2.07 13.90 3.38
CA CYS A 187 -2.56 12.56 3.14
C CYS A 187 -1.45 11.68 2.55
N CYS A 188 -1.74 10.39 2.42
CA CYS A 188 -0.94 9.48 1.62
C CYS A 188 -1.78 8.29 1.15
N VAL A 189 -1.23 7.46 0.27
CA VAL A 189 -1.84 6.16 -0.02
C VAL A 189 -1.00 5.06 0.64
N ILE A 190 -1.59 4.35 1.59
CA ILE A 190 -1.02 3.16 2.22
C ILE A 190 -1.51 1.93 1.46
N GLY A 191 -0.65 0.92 1.31
CA GLY A 191 -1.02 -0.35 0.72
C GLY A 191 -0.36 -1.54 1.40
N TRP A 192 -0.66 -2.73 0.93
CA TRP A 192 0.02 -3.97 1.28
C TRP A 192 0.49 -4.68 0.02
N ALA A 193 1.76 -5.06 -0.04
CA ALA A 193 2.31 -5.72 -1.21
C ALA A 193 3.42 -6.71 -0.85
N THR A 194 3.54 -7.76 -1.64
CA THR A 194 4.78 -8.55 -1.79
C THR A 194 5.80 -7.77 -2.63
N GLU A 195 7.07 -8.20 -2.61
CA GLU A 195 8.10 -7.60 -3.45
C GLU A 195 7.76 -7.67 -4.95
N LYS A 196 7.19 -8.79 -5.39
CA LYS A 196 6.73 -8.96 -6.77
C LYS A 196 5.63 -7.94 -7.11
N GLU A 197 4.60 -7.82 -6.29
CA GLU A 197 3.49 -6.89 -6.53
C GLU A 197 3.97 -5.43 -6.57
N LEU A 198 4.83 -5.01 -5.63
CA LEU A 198 5.36 -3.64 -5.63
C LEU A 198 6.17 -3.34 -6.90
N ASN A 199 6.99 -4.29 -7.36
CA ASN A 199 7.76 -4.14 -8.59
C ASN A 199 6.84 -4.09 -9.83
N GLU A 200 5.77 -4.88 -9.86
CA GLU A 200 4.77 -4.81 -10.93
C GLU A 200 4.01 -3.49 -10.94
N ILE A 201 3.59 -2.97 -9.78
CA ILE A 201 2.95 -1.65 -9.66
C ILE A 201 3.90 -0.59 -10.24
N ARG A 202 5.15 -0.53 -9.77
CA ARG A 202 6.13 0.48 -10.22
C ARG A 202 6.41 0.38 -11.72
N SER A 203 6.61 -0.83 -12.25
CA SER A 203 6.95 -1.02 -13.66
C SER A 203 5.80 -0.72 -14.62
N LYS A 204 4.55 -1.05 -14.25
CA LYS A 204 3.38 -0.82 -15.11
C LYS A 204 2.80 0.59 -14.99
N THR A 205 3.01 1.27 -13.86
CA THR A 205 2.40 2.58 -13.59
C THR A 205 3.40 3.74 -13.58
N GLY A 206 4.68 3.45 -13.34
CA GLY A 206 5.71 4.48 -13.09
C GLY A 206 5.58 5.19 -11.74
N LEU A 207 4.63 4.80 -10.89
CA LEU A 207 4.41 5.41 -9.58
C LEU A 207 5.59 5.14 -8.64
N LYS A 208 5.94 6.15 -7.84
CA LYS A 208 6.94 6.06 -6.77
C LYS A 208 6.33 5.53 -5.48
N VAL A 209 5.70 4.36 -5.55
CA VAL A 209 5.24 3.64 -4.35
C VAL A 209 6.47 3.08 -3.66
N GLU A 210 6.62 3.27 -2.36
CA GLU A 210 7.77 2.85 -1.55
C GLU A 210 7.36 1.87 -0.45
N TRP A 211 8.31 1.15 0.11
CA TRP A 211 8.09 0.46 1.38
C TRP A 211 7.95 1.50 2.49
N LEU A 212 6.95 1.32 3.36
CA LEU A 212 6.84 2.11 4.58
C LEU A 212 8.01 1.75 5.51
N LYS A 213 8.65 2.75 6.12
CA LYS A 213 9.87 2.60 6.94
C LYS A 213 9.64 3.03 8.37
#